data_AF-A0A1G9XY17-F1
#
_entry.id   AF-A0A1G9XY17-F1
#
_cell.length_a   1.000
_cell.length_b   1.000
_cell.length_c   1.000
_cell.angle_alpha   90.00
_cell.angle_beta   90.00
_cell.angle_gamma   90.00
#
_symmetry.space_group_name_H-M   'P 1'
#
loop_
_entity.id
_entity.type
_entity.pdbx_description
1 polymer ?
#
loop_
_entity_poly.entity_id
_entity_poly.type
_entity_poly.pdbx_seq_one_letter_code
_entity_poly.pdbx_strand_id
1 'polypeptide(L)'
;MAERAEKKNQSRIWTVLAGIGLFLLGKLKWVFGLLKLGKFATLASMFVSVGAYAMFFGWKFAVALVYLLFVHEMGHLVAMKRKGIATSPAIFIPFMGAVIGMKEMPKNAKDEAFVAYAGPLFGLLSFLPAVYLYETQGSPFWGLVVFLGAFINLFNLFPVSPLDGGRIVGVLSTKLWLLGLICMIPYMFISPDPIIFLIFLFGIATWWRRVREDYVLQESRQSLELHQNEEEKIHDLVREMEEYRDLPNFPYIVDTFIDEGRVEKERLIRNLPSGFTLPFVHDKKRLKKGAMLTEINLLQKREKYFLFLYKHEVMKEREKERLLAEQKFQYGEDVMGAEPEGGRPEKVVEAYLLAVKEEAGTQQEEVDRRKNYYVASLKTKIVVLLLYLALAGVLSYFAMYGHTIMEVHRELLQR
;
A
#
# COMPACT_ATOMS: atom_id res chain seq x y z
N MET A 1 -24.76 50.88 3.45
CA MET A 1 -24.15 50.47 2.16
C MET A 1 -23.39 49.14 2.26
N ALA A 2 -22.74 48.83 3.40
CA ALA A 2 -22.07 47.55 3.65
C ALA A 2 -23.01 46.33 3.59
N GLU A 3 -24.20 46.37 4.22
CA GLU A 3 -25.17 45.25 4.18
C GLU A 3 -25.67 44.90 2.77
N ARG A 4 -25.82 45.91 1.89
CA ARG A 4 -26.20 45.68 0.49
C ARG A 4 -25.06 45.07 -0.33
N ALA A 5 -23.80 45.38 0.01
CA ALA A 5 -22.64 44.78 -0.62
C ALA A 5 -22.45 43.32 -0.17
N GLU A 6 -22.72 43.03 1.11
CA GLU A 6 -22.64 41.69 1.69
C GLU A 6 -23.73 40.75 1.15
N LYS A 7 -24.99 41.20 1.11
CA LYS A 7 -26.10 40.46 0.47
C LYS A 7 -25.85 40.18 -1.01
N LYS A 8 -25.24 41.13 -1.74
CA LYS A 8 -24.93 40.98 -3.17
C LYS A 8 -23.78 39.99 -3.42
N ASN A 9 -22.83 39.89 -2.49
CA ASN A 9 -21.75 38.92 -2.58
C ASN A 9 -22.24 37.50 -2.22
N GLN A 10 -23.09 37.40 -1.20
CA GLN A 10 -23.74 36.15 -0.82
C GLN A 10 -24.61 35.62 -1.96
N SER A 11 -25.45 36.46 -2.59
CA SER A 11 -26.28 36.04 -3.73
C SER A 11 -25.48 35.55 -4.93
N ARG A 12 -24.26 36.08 -5.15
CA ARG A 12 -23.35 35.62 -6.22
C ARG A 12 -22.75 34.25 -5.92
N ILE A 13 -22.43 33.97 -4.65
CA ILE A 13 -21.94 32.65 -4.24
C ILE A 13 -23.06 31.61 -4.41
N TRP A 14 -24.29 31.95 -4.01
CA TRP A 14 -25.47 31.10 -4.19
C TRP A 14 -25.80 30.80 -5.64
N THR A 15 -25.69 31.78 -6.55
CA THR A 15 -25.93 31.54 -7.98
C THR A 15 -24.84 30.68 -8.62
N VAL A 16 -23.59 30.80 -8.19
CA VAL A 16 -22.49 29.94 -8.65
C VAL A 16 -22.67 28.51 -8.15
N LEU A 17 -23.03 28.32 -6.87
CA LEU A 17 -23.30 26.99 -6.29
C LEU A 17 -24.53 26.33 -6.93
N ALA A 18 -25.60 27.09 -7.16
CA ALA A 18 -26.79 26.60 -7.88
C ALA A 18 -26.46 26.24 -9.34
N GLY A 19 -25.62 27.03 -10.01
CA GLY A 19 -25.15 26.74 -11.37
C GLY A 19 -24.32 25.46 -11.46
N ILE A 20 -23.44 25.21 -10.48
CA ILE A 20 -22.66 23.96 -10.38
C ILE A 20 -23.60 22.77 -10.07
N GLY A 21 -24.54 22.93 -9.14
CA GLY A 21 -25.54 21.91 -8.80
C GLY A 21 -26.41 21.50 -10.01
N LEU A 22 -26.91 22.48 -10.77
CA LEU A 22 -27.67 22.23 -12.00
C LEU A 22 -26.82 21.60 -13.11
N PHE A 23 -25.56 22.03 -13.26
CA PHE A 23 -24.64 21.45 -14.23
C PHE A 23 -24.35 19.96 -13.94
N LEU A 24 -24.20 19.60 -12.66
CA LEU A 24 -24.01 18.21 -12.23
C LEU A 24 -25.27 17.36 -12.45
N LEU A 25 -26.45 17.90 -12.16
CA LEU A 25 -27.74 17.26 -12.47
C LEU A 25 -27.92 17.01 -13.98
N GLY A 26 -27.49 17.95 -14.84
CA GLY A 26 -27.53 17.80 -16.29
C GLY A 26 -26.65 16.66 -16.84
N LYS A 27 -25.66 16.20 -16.07
CA LYS A 27 -24.74 15.11 -16.44
C LYS A 27 -25.13 13.76 -15.86
N LEU A 28 -26.35 13.59 -15.33
CA LEU A 28 -26.86 12.31 -14.82
C LEU A 28 -26.71 11.14 -15.82
N LYS A 29 -26.75 11.42 -17.13
CA LYS A 29 -26.48 10.43 -18.20
C LYS A 29 -25.08 9.78 -18.12
N TRP A 30 -24.08 10.48 -17.56
CA TRP A 30 -22.73 9.92 -17.32
C TRP A 30 -22.70 9.00 -16.10
N VAL A 31 -23.53 9.25 -15.08
CA VAL A 31 -23.70 8.37 -13.91
C VAL A 31 -24.26 7.02 -14.35
N PHE A 32 -25.23 7.01 -15.26
CA PHE A 32 -25.74 5.78 -15.90
C PHE A 32 -24.70 5.08 -16.81
N GLY A 33 -23.78 5.82 -17.41
CA GLY A 33 -22.63 5.26 -18.13
C GLY A 33 -21.61 4.58 -17.20
N LEU A 34 -21.37 5.12 -16.01
CA LEU A 34 -20.47 4.54 -15.00
C LEU A 34 -21.05 3.30 -14.29
N LEU A 35 -22.38 3.24 -14.13
CA LEU A 35 -23.10 2.05 -13.66
C LEU A 35 -22.90 0.81 -14.56
N LYS A 36 -22.32 0.96 -15.77
CA LYS A 36 -22.09 -0.18 -16.68
C LYS A 36 -20.99 -1.17 -16.27
N LEU A 37 -20.21 -0.92 -15.21
CA LEU A 37 -18.94 -1.62 -14.97
C LEU A 37 -18.83 -2.51 -13.69
N GLY A 38 -19.93 -2.95 -13.06
CA GLY A 38 -19.85 -3.88 -11.90
C GLY A 38 -21.18 -4.43 -11.37
N LYS A 39 -22.16 -4.63 -12.28
CA LYS A 39 -23.59 -4.34 -12.05
C LYS A 39 -24.38 -5.08 -10.98
N PHE A 40 -23.99 -6.24 -10.46
CA PHE A 40 -24.84 -6.91 -9.46
C PHE A 40 -24.37 -6.67 -8.03
N ALA A 41 -23.10 -6.96 -7.74
CA ALA A 41 -22.58 -6.90 -6.38
C ALA A 41 -22.67 -5.49 -5.77
N THR A 42 -22.29 -4.45 -6.51
CA THR A 42 -22.37 -3.06 -6.02
C THR A 42 -23.82 -2.65 -5.74
N LEU A 43 -24.73 -2.85 -6.70
CA LEU A 43 -26.15 -2.52 -6.54
C LEU A 43 -26.80 -3.33 -5.41
N ALA A 44 -26.55 -4.64 -5.34
CA ALA A 44 -27.05 -5.49 -4.26
C ALA A 44 -26.55 -5.00 -2.89
N SER A 45 -25.25 -4.72 -2.76
CA SER A 45 -24.66 -4.21 -1.52
C SER A 45 -25.21 -2.84 -1.11
N MET A 46 -25.52 -1.97 -2.08
CA MET A 46 -26.20 -0.69 -1.82
C MET A 46 -27.61 -0.90 -1.29
N PHE A 47 -28.41 -1.77 -1.91
CA PHE A 47 -29.77 -2.06 -1.45
C PHE A 47 -29.80 -2.70 -0.05
N VAL A 48 -28.86 -3.62 0.22
CA VAL A 48 -28.68 -4.19 1.57
C VAL A 48 -28.33 -3.09 2.57
N SER A 49 -27.42 -2.18 2.23
CA SER A 49 -27.05 -1.05 3.09
C SER A 49 -28.22 -0.09 3.32
N VAL A 50 -28.98 0.26 2.27
CA VAL A 50 -30.19 1.08 2.42
C VAL A 50 -31.19 0.38 3.34
N GLY A 51 -31.45 -0.91 3.14
CA GLY A 51 -32.36 -1.69 3.99
C GLY A 51 -31.92 -1.69 5.44
N ALA A 52 -30.64 -1.97 5.70
CA ALA A 52 -30.07 -1.93 7.04
C ALA A 52 -30.23 -0.57 7.72
N TYR A 53 -29.79 0.51 7.08
CA TYR A 53 -29.94 1.86 7.65
C TYR A 53 -31.41 2.27 7.80
N ALA A 54 -32.28 1.87 6.88
CA ALA A 54 -33.70 2.22 6.91
C ALA A 54 -34.41 1.61 8.11
N MET A 55 -34.02 0.41 8.53
CA MET A 55 -34.58 -0.26 9.73
C MET A 55 -34.31 0.51 11.02
N PHE A 56 -33.15 1.20 11.13
CA PHE A 56 -32.76 1.90 12.36
C PHE A 56 -33.02 3.40 12.33
N PHE A 57 -32.86 4.05 11.17
CA PHE A 57 -32.85 5.51 11.04
C PHE A 57 -33.90 6.05 10.06
N GLY A 58 -34.68 5.17 9.44
CA GLY A 58 -35.69 5.53 8.45
C GLY A 58 -35.15 5.63 7.03
N TRP A 59 -36.04 5.41 6.05
CA TRP A 59 -35.65 5.26 4.65
C TRP A 59 -35.06 6.55 4.03
N LYS A 60 -35.54 7.73 4.42
CA LYS A 60 -35.02 9.02 3.92
C LYS A 60 -33.55 9.21 4.30
N PHE A 61 -33.20 8.89 5.54
CA PHE A 61 -31.82 8.93 6.03
C PHE A 61 -30.95 7.94 5.28
N ALA A 62 -31.40 6.69 5.17
CA ALA A 62 -30.67 5.62 4.51
C ALA A 62 -30.33 5.96 3.05
N VAL A 63 -31.31 6.47 2.29
CA VAL A 63 -31.11 6.88 0.89
C VAL A 63 -30.13 8.04 0.79
N ALA A 64 -30.26 9.06 1.66
CA ALA A 64 -29.33 10.19 1.66
C ALA A 64 -27.90 9.75 1.99
N LEU A 65 -27.71 8.93 3.03
CA LEU A 65 -26.41 8.45 3.45
C LEU A 65 -25.73 7.63 2.34
N VAL A 66 -26.44 6.65 1.76
CA VAL A 66 -25.90 5.82 0.68
C VAL A 66 -25.63 6.65 -0.58
N TYR A 67 -26.45 7.66 -0.88
CA TYR A 67 -26.18 8.61 -1.96
C TYR A 67 -24.87 9.38 -1.75
N LEU A 68 -24.65 9.95 -0.56
CA LEU A 68 -23.45 10.71 -0.23
C LEU A 68 -22.19 9.84 -0.35
N LEU A 69 -22.22 8.63 0.24
CA LEU A 69 -21.14 7.65 0.13
C LEU A 69 -20.89 7.25 -1.32
N PHE A 70 -21.95 7.00 -2.08
CA PHE A 70 -21.83 6.62 -3.49
C PHE A 70 -21.14 7.69 -4.32
N VAL A 71 -21.55 8.95 -4.20
CA VAL A 71 -20.95 10.04 -4.99
C VAL A 71 -19.48 10.24 -4.61
N HIS A 72 -19.14 10.12 -3.32
CA HIS A 72 -17.76 10.13 -2.83
C HIS A 72 -16.92 9.03 -3.51
N GLU A 73 -17.35 7.77 -3.43
CA GLU A 73 -16.65 6.64 -4.05
C GLU A 73 -16.54 6.76 -5.58
N MET A 74 -17.58 7.30 -6.24
CA MET A 74 -17.52 7.58 -7.67
C MET A 74 -16.43 8.60 -8.01
N GLY A 75 -16.13 9.55 -7.13
CA GLY A 75 -15.00 10.46 -7.27
C GLY A 75 -13.68 9.71 -7.41
N HIS A 76 -13.41 8.74 -6.51
CA HIS A 76 -12.24 7.88 -6.61
C HIS A 76 -12.22 7.07 -7.90
N LEU A 77 -13.33 6.42 -8.27
CA LEU A 77 -13.41 5.64 -9.52
C LEU A 77 -13.12 6.47 -10.77
N VAL A 78 -13.68 7.69 -10.85
CA VAL A 78 -13.44 8.60 -11.98
C VAL A 78 -11.96 8.98 -12.04
N ALA A 79 -11.34 9.30 -10.92
CA ALA A 79 -9.92 9.64 -10.87
C ALA A 79 -9.02 8.45 -11.24
N MET A 80 -9.32 7.25 -10.73
CA MET A 80 -8.59 6.03 -11.07
C MET A 80 -8.69 5.68 -12.55
N LYS A 81 -9.89 5.77 -13.14
CA LYS A 81 -10.09 5.60 -14.60
C LYS A 81 -9.29 6.62 -15.41
N ARG A 82 -9.27 7.88 -14.99
CA ARG A 82 -8.48 8.93 -15.65
C ARG A 82 -6.97 8.67 -15.57
N LYS A 83 -6.51 7.97 -14.53
CA LYS A 83 -5.12 7.56 -14.33
C LYS A 83 -4.80 6.17 -14.90
N GLY A 84 -5.78 5.49 -15.50
CA GLY A 84 -5.61 4.14 -16.03
C GLY A 84 -5.34 3.08 -14.96
N ILE A 85 -5.77 3.31 -13.71
CA ILE A 85 -5.59 2.37 -12.59
C ILE A 85 -6.75 1.38 -12.58
N ALA A 86 -6.43 0.08 -12.59
CA ALA A 86 -7.42 -0.99 -12.55
C ALA A 86 -8.12 -1.06 -11.18
N THR A 87 -9.46 -1.15 -11.20
CA THR A 87 -10.30 -1.10 -9.99
C THR A 87 -11.19 -2.34 -9.89
N SER A 88 -11.53 -2.71 -8.65
CA SER A 88 -12.59 -3.66 -8.34
C SER A 88 -13.93 -2.92 -8.18
N PRO A 89 -15.07 -3.63 -8.27
CA PRO A 89 -16.37 -3.05 -7.97
C PRO A 89 -16.41 -2.47 -6.55
N ALA A 90 -17.13 -1.36 -6.37
CA ALA A 90 -17.39 -0.81 -5.05
C ALA A 90 -18.34 -1.72 -4.28
N ILE A 91 -18.05 -2.03 -3.02
CA ILE A 91 -18.91 -2.82 -2.14
C ILE A 91 -19.32 -1.94 -0.97
N PHE A 92 -20.62 -1.80 -0.76
CA PHE A 92 -21.20 -1.05 0.36
C PHE A 92 -21.47 -2.00 1.51
N ILE A 93 -20.83 -1.77 2.64
CA ILE A 93 -20.97 -2.56 3.85
C ILE A 93 -21.76 -1.72 4.86
N PRO A 94 -22.95 -2.19 5.31
CA PRO A 94 -23.74 -1.49 6.30
C PRO A 94 -22.90 -1.13 7.53
N PHE A 95 -23.06 0.09 8.04
CA PHE A 95 -22.36 0.63 9.22
C PHE A 95 -20.84 0.80 9.11
N MET A 96 -20.20 0.28 8.05
CA MET A 96 -18.77 0.46 7.78
C MET A 96 -18.49 1.47 6.66
N GLY A 97 -19.43 1.67 5.72
CA GLY A 97 -19.28 2.59 4.59
C GLY A 97 -19.12 1.84 3.27
N ALA A 98 -18.34 2.39 2.33
CA ALA A 98 -18.09 1.77 1.04
C ALA A 98 -16.59 1.48 0.87
N VAL A 99 -16.28 0.37 0.21
CA VAL A 99 -14.90 -0.05 -0.04
C VAL A 99 -14.74 -0.33 -1.52
N ILE A 100 -13.77 0.34 -2.14
CA ILE A 100 -13.27 -0.01 -3.47
C ILE A 100 -11.93 -0.73 -3.31
N GLY A 101 -11.88 -2.00 -3.72
CA GLY A 101 -10.61 -2.69 -3.87
C GLY A 101 -9.79 -2.09 -5.02
N MET A 102 -8.54 -1.71 -4.76
CA MET A 102 -7.58 -1.40 -5.81
C MET A 102 -6.91 -2.70 -6.27
N LYS A 103 -6.99 -3.02 -7.58
CA LYS A 103 -6.29 -4.19 -8.14
C LYS A 103 -4.80 -3.91 -8.35
N GLU A 104 -4.46 -2.64 -8.52
CA GLU A 104 -3.11 -2.12 -8.65
C GLU A 104 -2.95 -0.91 -7.72
N MET A 105 -1.82 -0.83 -7.00
CA MET A 105 -1.50 0.34 -6.19
C MET A 105 -1.09 1.53 -7.09
N PRO A 106 -1.33 2.78 -6.67
CA PRO A 106 -0.92 3.96 -7.42
C PRO A 106 0.60 3.96 -7.70
N LYS A 107 0.98 4.31 -8.94
CA LYS A 107 2.38 4.26 -9.41
C LYS A 107 3.30 5.31 -8.75
N ASN A 108 2.72 6.37 -8.18
CA ASN A 108 3.45 7.43 -7.49
C ASN A 108 2.53 8.18 -6.50
N ALA A 109 3.12 8.86 -5.53
CA ALA A 109 2.40 9.67 -4.53
C ALA A 109 1.49 10.77 -5.12
N LYS A 110 1.81 11.32 -6.30
CA LYS A 110 0.98 12.38 -6.90
C LYS A 110 -0.34 11.80 -7.42
N ASP A 111 -0.29 10.63 -8.06
CA ASP A 111 -1.46 9.93 -8.55
C ASP A 111 -2.30 9.40 -7.38
N GLU A 112 -1.65 8.91 -6.31
CA GLU A 112 -2.34 8.56 -5.08
C GLU A 112 -3.09 9.76 -4.49
N ALA A 113 -2.40 10.89 -4.28
CA ALA A 113 -3.04 12.08 -3.73
C ALA A 113 -4.17 12.59 -4.64
N PHE A 114 -3.96 12.57 -5.97
CA PHE A 114 -4.99 12.96 -6.92
C PHE A 114 -6.26 12.09 -6.80
N VAL A 115 -6.10 10.77 -6.70
CA VAL A 115 -7.21 9.84 -6.48
C VAL A 115 -7.86 10.09 -5.12
N ALA A 116 -7.07 10.24 -4.06
CA ALA A 116 -7.55 10.45 -2.71
C ALA A 116 -8.30 11.79 -2.56
N TYR A 117 -7.93 12.86 -3.28
CA TYR A 117 -8.70 14.10 -3.31
C TYR A 117 -10.05 13.99 -4.02
N ALA A 118 -10.16 13.10 -5.00
CA ALA A 118 -11.32 13.06 -5.86
C ALA A 118 -12.59 12.64 -5.09
N GLY A 119 -12.47 11.75 -4.11
CA GLY A 119 -13.58 11.36 -3.24
C GLY A 119 -14.14 12.54 -2.44
N PRO A 120 -13.34 13.19 -1.56
CA PRO A 120 -13.72 14.37 -0.80
C PRO A 120 -14.26 15.52 -1.68
N LEU A 121 -13.69 15.73 -2.86
CA LEU A 121 -14.16 16.78 -3.78
C LEU A 121 -15.53 16.45 -4.36
N PHE A 122 -15.76 15.20 -4.80
CA PHE A 122 -17.06 14.78 -5.31
C PHE A 122 -18.10 14.71 -4.19
N GLY A 123 -17.70 14.30 -2.99
CA GLY A 123 -18.55 14.32 -1.81
C GLY A 123 -18.93 15.73 -1.39
N LEU A 124 -18.04 16.73 -1.48
CA LEU A 124 -18.40 18.14 -1.34
C LEU A 124 -19.52 18.52 -2.33
N LEU A 125 -19.34 18.17 -3.61
CA LEU A 125 -20.33 18.46 -4.64
C LEU A 125 -21.67 17.74 -4.42
N SER A 126 -21.67 16.59 -3.77
CA SER A 126 -22.86 15.76 -3.57
C SER A 126 -23.92 16.42 -2.68
N PHE A 127 -23.53 17.19 -1.68
CA PHE A 127 -24.48 17.81 -0.74
C PHE A 127 -24.83 19.26 -1.07
N LEU A 128 -24.13 19.91 -2.01
CA LEU A 128 -24.45 21.30 -2.42
C LEU A 128 -25.92 21.49 -2.87
N PRO A 129 -26.56 20.54 -3.60
CA PRO A 129 -27.98 20.66 -3.90
C PRO A 129 -28.87 20.71 -2.66
N ALA A 130 -28.51 19.99 -1.59
CA ALA A 130 -29.26 20.02 -0.33
C ALA A 130 -29.20 21.40 0.34
N VAL A 131 -28.10 22.13 0.20
CA VAL A 131 -28.00 23.52 0.69
C VAL A 131 -29.07 24.40 0.00
N TYR A 132 -29.19 24.32 -1.32
CA TYR A 132 -30.20 25.07 -2.07
C TYR A 132 -31.64 24.64 -1.71
N LEU A 133 -31.87 23.33 -1.54
CA LEU A 133 -33.20 22.82 -1.17
C LEU A 133 -33.59 23.21 0.25
N TYR A 134 -32.63 23.31 1.18
CA TYR A 134 -32.88 23.85 2.51
C TYR A 134 -33.31 25.32 2.44
N GLU A 135 -32.55 26.17 1.75
CA GLU A 135 -32.86 27.61 1.65
C GLU A 135 -34.21 27.90 0.99
N THR A 136 -34.69 27.00 0.13
CA THR A 136 -35.98 27.17 -0.57
C THR A 136 -37.16 26.54 0.14
N GLN A 137 -36.97 25.41 0.83
CA GLN A 137 -38.06 24.63 1.44
C GLN A 137 -38.10 24.71 2.96
N GLY A 138 -37.00 25.14 3.61
CA GLY A 138 -36.86 25.21 5.07
C GLY A 138 -36.87 23.85 5.79
N SER A 139 -36.84 22.73 5.07
CA SER A 139 -36.98 21.40 5.68
C SER A 139 -35.69 20.98 6.42
N PRO A 140 -35.75 20.61 7.71
CA PRO A 140 -34.58 20.22 8.50
C PRO A 140 -33.84 19.00 7.94
N PHE A 141 -34.54 18.17 7.16
CA PHE A 141 -33.94 17.03 6.46
C PHE A 141 -32.77 17.47 5.56
N TRP A 142 -32.89 18.59 4.85
CA TRP A 142 -31.82 19.05 3.98
C TRP A 142 -30.60 19.55 4.76
N GLY A 143 -30.81 20.17 5.93
CA GLY A 143 -29.72 20.50 6.86
C GLY A 143 -28.97 19.26 7.33
N LEU A 144 -29.69 18.18 7.62
CA LEU A 144 -29.10 16.88 7.95
C LEU A 144 -28.26 16.31 6.79
N VAL A 145 -28.73 16.40 5.54
CA VAL A 145 -27.96 15.94 4.36
C VAL A 145 -26.67 16.75 4.20
N VAL A 146 -26.72 18.07 4.42
CA VAL A 146 -25.52 18.93 4.39
C VAL A 146 -24.54 18.54 5.49
N PHE A 147 -25.03 18.38 6.72
CA PHE A 147 -24.20 17.95 7.85
C PHE A 147 -23.53 16.60 7.59
N LEU A 148 -24.32 15.57 7.22
CA LEU A 148 -23.80 14.23 6.95
C LEU A 148 -22.80 14.23 5.81
N GLY A 149 -23.12 14.92 4.70
CA GLY A 149 -22.23 15.03 3.55
C GLY A 149 -20.91 15.67 3.94
N ALA A 150 -20.96 16.81 4.62
CA ALA A 150 -19.75 17.51 5.05
C ALA A 150 -18.93 16.68 6.06
N PHE A 151 -19.60 16.06 7.04
CA PHE A 151 -18.98 15.26 8.09
C PHE A 151 -18.28 14.02 7.54
N ILE A 152 -18.92 13.24 6.66
CA ILE A 152 -18.31 12.04 6.05
C ILE A 152 -17.03 12.41 5.29
N ASN A 153 -17.08 13.48 4.50
CA ASN A 153 -15.91 13.93 3.73
C ASN A 153 -14.81 14.49 4.64
N LEU A 154 -15.16 15.20 5.71
CA LEU A 154 -14.20 15.69 6.69
C LEU A 154 -13.56 14.54 7.47
N PHE A 155 -14.35 13.52 7.82
CA PHE A 155 -13.87 12.29 8.43
C PHE A 155 -12.87 11.57 7.51
N ASN A 156 -13.22 11.39 6.23
CA ASN A 156 -12.30 10.79 5.26
C ASN A 156 -11.05 11.64 5.00
N LEU A 157 -11.08 12.95 5.27
CA LEU A 157 -9.91 13.80 5.25
C LEU A 157 -9.03 13.68 6.49
N PHE A 158 -9.33 12.86 7.51
CA PHE A 158 -8.38 12.70 8.61
C PHE A 158 -7.03 12.13 8.12
N PRO A 159 -5.88 12.62 8.64
CA PRO A 159 -4.54 12.27 8.17
C PRO A 159 -4.10 10.88 8.69
N VAL A 160 -4.90 9.87 8.39
CA VAL A 160 -4.80 8.51 8.95
C VAL A 160 -5.13 7.51 7.87
N SER A 161 -4.29 6.49 7.66
CA SER A 161 -4.62 5.36 6.78
C SER A 161 -5.59 4.42 7.52
N PRO A 162 -6.66 3.90 6.89
CA PRO A 162 -6.94 3.82 5.45
C PRO A 162 -7.71 4.99 4.82
N LEU A 163 -7.99 6.07 5.56
CA LEU A 163 -8.78 7.21 5.07
C LEU A 163 -8.02 8.01 4.00
N ASP A 164 -8.76 8.78 3.20
CA ASP A 164 -8.22 9.56 2.09
C ASP A 164 -7.18 10.59 2.54
N GLY A 165 -7.40 11.21 3.70
CA GLY A 165 -6.49 12.19 4.26
C GLY A 165 -5.12 11.59 4.53
N GLY A 166 -5.03 10.34 4.98
CA GLY A 166 -3.76 9.63 5.14
C GLY A 166 -3.00 9.45 3.81
N ARG A 167 -3.73 9.23 2.72
CA ARG A 167 -3.18 9.07 1.36
C ARG A 167 -2.77 10.41 0.74
N ILE A 168 -3.52 11.48 1.01
CA ILE A 168 -3.18 12.85 0.61
C ILE A 168 -1.95 13.35 1.39
N VAL A 169 -1.95 13.16 2.71
CA VAL A 169 -0.88 13.60 3.62
C VAL A 169 0.38 12.75 3.46
N GLY A 170 0.30 11.56 2.86
CA GLY A 170 1.48 10.76 2.49
C GLY A 170 2.50 11.49 1.60
N VAL A 171 2.06 12.51 0.85
CA VAL A 171 2.91 13.41 0.05
C VAL A 171 3.59 14.48 0.89
N LEU A 172 3.00 14.83 2.04
CA LEU A 172 3.46 15.86 2.95
C LEU A 172 4.68 15.39 3.76
N SER A 173 5.39 16.34 4.35
CA SER A 173 6.56 16.05 5.18
C SER A 173 6.16 15.34 6.47
N THR A 174 6.87 14.27 6.83
CA THR A 174 6.72 13.55 8.11
C THR A 174 6.85 14.47 9.34
N LYS A 175 7.59 15.58 9.21
CA LYS A 175 7.71 16.59 10.27
C LYS A 175 6.42 17.35 10.52
N LEU A 176 5.69 17.71 9.46
CA LEU A 176 4.43 18.44 9.57
C LEU A 176 3.34 17.53 10.14
N TRP A 177 3.35 16.25 9.77
CA TRP A 177 2.45 15.27 10.35
C TRP A 177 2.71 15.05 11.84
N LEU A 178 3.99 14.95 12.25
CA LEU A 178 4.35 14.86 13.67
C LEU A 178 3.82 16.06 14.46
N LEU A 179 3.94 17.27 13.90
CA LEU A 179 3.39 18.48 14.54
C LEU A 179 1.87 18.34 14.76
N GLY A 180 1.13 17.87 13.75
CA GLY A 180 -0.30 17.59 13.88
C GLY A 180 -0.62 16.59 14.98
N LEU A 181 0.12 15.47 15.06
CA LEU A 181 -0.04 14.47 16.12
C LEU A 181 0.25 15.06 17.50
N ILE A 182 1.30 15.87 17.65
CA ILE A 182 1.62 16.56 18.91
C ILE A 182 0.48 17.51 19.32
N CYS A 183 -0.08 18.28 18.38
CA CYS A 183 -1.20 19.18 18.65
C CYS A 183 -2.48 18.44 19.07
N MET A 184 -2.66 17.17 18.66
CA MET A 184 -3.81 16.37 19.09
C MET A 184 -3.71 15.92 20.55
N ILE A 185 -2.51 15.78 21.12
CA ILE A 185 -2.31 15.28 22.49
C ILE A 185 -3.05 16.15 23.52
N PRO A 186 -2.86 17.49 23.59
CA PRO A 186 -3.62 18.33 24.52
C PRO A 186 -5.13 18.26 24.30
N TYR A 187 -5.57 18.19 23.03
CA TYR A 187 -6.99 18.14 22.70
C TYR A 187 -7.67 16.87 23.23
N MET A 188 -6.97 15.74 23.20
CA MET A 188 -7.47 14.48 23.78
C MET A 188 -7.71 14.56 25.29
N PHE A 189 -6.96 15.41 26.02
CA PHE A 189 -7.19 15.64 27.45
C PHE A 189 -8.34 16.63 27.71
N ILE A 190 -8.54 17.61 26.82
CA ILE A 190 -9.61 18.61 26.94
C ILE A 190 -10.97 18.00 26.56
N SER A 191 -11.00 17.13 25.56
CA SER A 191 -12.22 16.49 25.06
C SER A 191 -11.91 15.03 24.72
N PRO A 192 -11.99 14.11 25.72
CA PRO A 192 -11.69 12.70 25.53
C PRO A 192 -12.78 12.01 24.70
N ASP A 193 -12.69 12.18 23.39
CA ASP A 193 -13.52 11.47 22.42
C ASP A 193 -12.79 10.19 21.95
N PRO A 194 -13.43 9.01 22.05
CA PRO A 194 -12.86 7.74 21.56
C PRO A 194 -12.41 7.79 20.09
N ILE A 195 -13.07 8.56 19.24
CA ILE A 195 -12.74 8.71 17.81
C ILE A 195 -11.41 9.44 17.65
N ILE A 196 -11.18 10.52 18.41
CA ILE A 196 -9.92 11.28 18.38
C ILE A 196 -8.76 10.40 18.85
N PHE A 197 -8.98 9.60 19.90
CA PHE A 197 -7.98 8.64 20.37
C PHE A 197 -7.62 7.61 19.29
N LEU A 198 -8.61 7.04 18.59
CA LEU A 198 -8.37 6.11 17.48
C LEU A 198 -7.61 6.77 16.32
N ILE A 199 -8.01 7.99 15.93
CA ILE A 199 -7.32 8.79 14.91
C ILE A 199 -5.84 8.99 15.30
N PHE A 200 -5.57 9.34 16.55
CA PHE A 200 -4.21 9.50 17.06
C PHE A 200 -3.42 8.18 16.99
N LEU A 201 -4.00 7.07 17.43
CA LEU A 201 -3.37 5.75 17.43
C LEU A 201 -2.99 5.29 16.01
N PHE A 202 -3.93 5.35 15.07
CA PHE A 202 -3.65 5.00 13.67
C PHE A 202 -2.71 6.02 13.01
N GLY A 203 -2.83 7.29 13.37
CA GLY A 203 -1.95 8.37 12.91
C GLY A 203 -0.49 8.15 13.30
N ILE A 204 -0.22 7.85 14.58
CA ILE A 204 1.15 7.57 15.05
C ILE A 204 1.71 6.27 14.47
N ALA A 205 0.88 5.23 14.31
CA ALA A 205 1.31 3.98 13.67
C ALA A 205 1.69 4.18 12.20
N THR A 206 0.92 4.97 11.47
CA THR A 206 1.20 5.27 10.06
C THR A 206 2.40 6.22 9.92
N TRP A 207 2.53 7.22 10.80
CA TRP A 207 3.70 8.08 10.88
C TRP A 207 4.98 7.29 11.16
N TRP A 208 4.93 6.34 12.12
CA TRP A 208 6.06 5.49 12.46
C TRP A 208 6.54 4.67 11.26
N ARG A 209 5.60 4.01 10.56
CA ARG A 209 5.90 3.27 9.32
C ARG A 209 6.61 4.17 8.32
N ARG A 210 6.10 5.39 8.13
CA ARG A 210 6.60 6.36 7.16
C ARG A 210 8.03 6.82 7.47
N VAL A 211 8.33 7.19 8.72
CA VAL A 211 9.68 7.62 9.10
C VAL A 211 10.69 6.46 9.00
N ARG A 212 10.23 5.22 9.15
CA ARG A 212 11.08 4.03 9.00
C ARG A 212 11.25 3.55 7.56
N GLU A 213 10.60 4.16 6.57
CA GLU A 213 10.71 3.71 5.18
C GLU A 213 12.14 3.80 4.64
N ASP A 214 12.89 4.86 4.97
CA ASP A 214 14.29 5.00 4.52
C ASP A 214 15.18 3.89 5.10
N TYR A 215 14.99 3.56 6.38
CA TYR A 215 15.68 2.44 7.02
C TYR A 215 15.36 1.11 6.31
N VAL A 216 14.07 0.85 6.06
CA VAL A 216 13.66 -0.42 5.43
C VAL A 216 14.13 -0.47 3.97
N LEU A 217 14.15 0.66 3.26
CA LEU A 217 14.70 0.73 1.91
C LEU A 217 16.21 0.42 1.90
N GLN A 218 16.96 0.93 2.88
CA GLN A 218 18.38 0.61 3.03
C GLN A 218 18.59 -0.87 3.33
N GLU A 219 17.79 -1.44 4.22
CA GLU A 219 17.80 -2.87 4.57
C GLU A 219 17.50 -3.75 3.34
N SER A 220 16.45 -3.46 2.58
CA SER A 220 16.11 -4.18 1.35
C SER A 220 17.18 -4.05 0.27
N ARG A 221 17.80 -2.86 0.11
CA ARG A 221 18.90 -2.67 -0.84
C ARG A 221 20.13 -3.49 -0.47
N GLN A 222 20.49 -3.50 0.80
CA GLN A 222 21.63 -4.28 1.28
C GLN A 222 21.37 -5.78 1.11
N SER A 223 20.14 -6.23 1.38
CA SER A 223 19.74 -7.61 1.11
C SER A 223 19.84 -7.94 -0.38
N LEU A 224 19.31 -7.09 -1.27
CA LEU A 224 19.40 -7.26 -2.71
C LEU A 224 20.85 -7.38 -3.20
N GLU A 225 21.73 -6.47 -2.76
CA GLU A 225 23.15 -6.47 -3.12
C GLU A 225 23.82 -7.79 -2.69
N LEU A 226 23.50 -8.32 -1.51
CA LEU A 226 24.02 -9.61 -1.07
C LEU A 226 23.56 -10.79 -1.94
N HIS A 227 22.32 -10.78 -2.42
CA HIS A 227 21.82 -11.85 -3.32
C HIS A 227 22.44 -11.74 -4.72
N GLN A 228 22.67 -10.51 -5.22
CA GLN A 228 23.38 -10.29 -6.49
C GLN A 228 24.84 -10.74 -6.39
N ASN A 229 25.52 -10.41 -5.29
CA ASN A 229 26.87 -10.87 -5.03
C ASN A 229 26.92 -12.41 -4.86
N GLU A 230 25.87 -13.03 -4.33
CA GLU A 230 25.77 -14.48 -4.27
C GLU A 230 25.71 -15.10 -5.67
N GLU A 231 24.89 -14.56 -6.56
CA GLU A 231 24.80 -15.01 -7.96
C GLU A 231 26.18 -15.00 -8.64
N GLU A 232 26.93 -13.90 -8.49
CA GLU A 232 28.31 -13.77 -9.01
C GLU A 232 29.26 -14.79 -8.38
N LYS A 233 29.23 -14.95 -7.05
CA LYS A 233 30.06 -15.94 -6.33
C LYS A 233 29.81 -17.37 -6.80
N ILE A 234 28.56 -17.73 -7.10
CA ILE A 234 28.23 -19.08 -7.59
C ILE A 234 28.81 -19.30 -8.98
N HIS A 235 28.76 -18.30 -9.87
CA HIS A 235 29.38 -18.42 -11.18
C HIS A 235 30.89 -18.65 -11.10
N ASP A 236 31.58 -17.95 -10.19
CA ASP A 236 33.01 -18.15 -9.97
C ASP A 236 33.31 -19.52 -9.33
N LEU A 237 32.52 -19.93 -8.33
CA LEU A 237 32.66 -21.27 -7.71
C LEU A 237 32.42 -22.40 -8.72
N VAL A 238 31.42 -22.28 -9.59
CA VAL A 238 31.19 -23.27 -10.65
C VAL A 238 32.39 -23.35 -11.58
N ARG A 239 32.92 -22.20 -12.02
CA ARG A 239 34.10 -22.15 -12.89
C ARG A 239 35.31 -22.84 -12.24
N GLU A 240 35.56 -22.57 -10.96
CA GLU A 240 36.66 -23.18 -10.22
C GLU A 240 36.46 -24.69 -10.01
N MET A 241 35.23 -25.12 -9.66
CA MET A 241 34.91 -26.54 -9.51
C MET A 241 35.01 -27.30 -10.84
N GLU A 242 34.65 -26.67 -11.96
CA GLU A 242 34.76 -27.25 -13.31
C GLU A 242 36.22 -27.52 -13.70
N GLU A 243 37.16 -26.65 -13.33
CA GLU A 243 38.58 -26.84 -13.59
C GLU A 243 39.13 -28.12 -12.95
N TYR A 244 38.62 -28.48 -11.77
CA TYR A 244 39.03 -29.66 -11.03
C TYR A 244 38.09 -30.86 -11.19
N ARG A 245 37.06 -30.73 -12.04
CA ARG A 245 35.94 -31.69 -12.16
C ARG A 245 36.35 -33.08 -12.57
N ASP A 246 37.51 -33.28 -13.16
CA ASP A 246 38.00 -34.60 -13.60
C ASP A 246 39.09 -35.17 -12.69
N LEU A 247 39.55 -34.41 -11.68
CA LEU A 247 40.61 -34.85 -10.80
C LEU A 247 40.14 -35.85 -9.73
N PRO A 248 40.93 -36.88 -9.38
CA PRO A 248 40.53 -37.85 -8.35
C PRO A 248 40.21 -37.23 -6.99
N ASN A 249 40.83 -36.10 -6.66
CA ASN A 249 40.65 -35.39 -5.39
C ASN A 249 39.50 -34.36 -5.39
N PHE A 250 38.71 -34.24 -6.47
CA PHE A 250 37.58 -33.32 -6.56
C PHE A 250 36.64 -33.32 -5.32
N PRO A 251 36.26 -34.48 -4.73
CA PRO A 251 35.43 -34.48 -3.53
C PRO A 251 36.02 -33.68 -2.37
N TYR A 252 37.34 -33.75 -2.20
CA TYR A 252 38.07 -33.04 -1.14
C TYR A 252 38.15 -31.53 -1.43
N ILE A 253 38.24 -31.16 -2.70
CA ILE A 253 38.19 -29.75 -3.13
C ILE A 253 36.82 -29.15 -2.78
N VAL A 254 35.73 -29.85 -3.09
CA VAL A 254 34.38 -29.37 -2.71
C VAL A 254 34.19 -29.33 -1.19
N ASP A 255 34.74 -30.31 -0.45
CA ASP A 255 34.73 -30.27 1.02
C ASP A 255 35.49 -29.05 1.58
N THR A 256 36.55 -28.61 0.90
CA THR A 256 37.32 -27.42 1.27
C THR A 256 36.47 -26.16 1.13
N PHE A 257 35.75 -25.99 0.01
CA PHE A 257 34.79 -24.88 -0.15
C PHE A 257 33.68 -24.89 0.90
N ILE A 258 33.17 -26.07 1.26
CA ILE A 258 32.17 -26.22 2.33
C ILE A 258 32.75 -25.74 3.66
N ASP A 259 33.96 -26.16 4.01
CA ASP A 259 34.60 -25.80 5.27
C ASP A 259 34.97 -24.32 5.34
N GLU A 260 35.45 -23.73 4.24
CA GLU A 260 35.66 -22.28 4.14
C GLU A 260 34.36 -21.50 4.39
N GLY A 261 33.26 -21.92 3.76
CA GLY A 261 31.94 -21.33 3.98
C GLY A 261 31.45 -21.48 5.43
N ARG A 262 31.75 -22.60 6.09
CA ARG A 262 31.46 -22.80 7.52
C ARG A 262 32.28 -21.87 8.41
N VAL A 263 33.57 -21.72 8.15
CA VAL A 263 34.46 -20.82 8.90
C VAL A 263 33.98 -19.37 8.76
N GLU A 264 33.62 -18.95 7.55
CA GLU A 264 33.06 -17.62 7.30
C GLU A 264 31.73 -17.41 8.06
N LYS A 265 30.81 -18.37 7.95
CA LYS A 265 29.53 -18.37 8.67
C LYS A 265 29.73 -18.24 10.19
N GLU A 266 30.62 -19.03 10.77
CA GLU A 266 30.93 -18.94 12.20
C GLU A 266 31.54 -17.60 12.58
N ARG A 267 32.43 -17.06 11.75
CA ARG A 267 33.01 -15.72 11.96
C ARG A 267 31.92 -14.65 11.98
N LEU A 268 30.93 -14.73 11.10
CA LEU A 268 29.78 -13.81 11.09
C LEU A 268 28.93 -13.97 12.35
N ILE A 269 28.63 -15.20 12.77
CA ILE A 269 27.86 -15.49 14.00
C ILE A 269 28.57 -14.94 15.24
N ARG A 270 29.89 -15.16 15.37
CA ARG A 270 30.69 -14.63 16.49
C ARG A 270 30.73 -13.10 16.53
N ASN A 271 30.73 -12.45 15.37
CA ASN A 271 30.77 -10.99 15.25
C ASN A 271 29.37 -10.34 15.18
N LEU A 272 28.30 -11.12 15.37
CA LEU A 272 26.94 -10.64 15.23
C LEU A 272 26.65 -9.59 16.33
N PRO A 273 26.13 -8.40 15.98
CA PRO A 273 25.82 -7.39 16.98
C PRO A 273 24.80 -7.89 18.02
N SER A 274 25.22 -7.97 19.28
CA SER A 274 24.40 -8.42 20.42
C SER A 274 23.86 -7.24 21.26
N GLY A 275 22.93 -7.54 22.16
CA GLY A 275 22.31 -6.56 23.07
C GLY A 275 21.07 -5.86 22.53
N PHE A 276 20.41 -5.08 23.40
CA PHE A 276 19.21 -4.34 23.07
C PHE A 276 19.51 -3.24 22.05
N THR A 277 18.63 -3.06 21.04
CA THR A 277 18.80 -2.04 20.00
C THR A 277 17.51 -1.25 19.84
N LEU A 278 17.64 0.07 19.92
CA LEU A 278 16.53 1.00 19.72
C LEU A 278 16.46 1.47 18.25
N PRO A 279 15.26 1.48 17.64
CA PRO A 279 14.95 2.28 16.45
C PRO A 279 15.57 3.68 16.46
N PHE A 280 16.01 4.18 15.30
CA PHE A 280 16.63 5.51 15.07
C PHE A 280 18.01 5.70 15.69
N VAL A 281 18.22 5.26 16.93
CA VAL A 281 19.49 5.43 17.66
C VAL A 281 20.53 4.43 17.17
N HIS A 282 20.12 3.17 16.97
CA HIS A 282 21.02 2.06 16.64
C HIS A 282 20.80 1.52 15.24
N ASP A 283 20.24 2.31 14.32
CA ASP A 283 19.87 1.84 12.98
C ASP A 283 21.06 1.28 12.20
N LYS A 284 22.24 1.90 12.28
CA LYS A 284 23.47 1.34 11.67
C LYS A 284 23.82 -0.05 12.19
N LYS A 285 23.71 -0.26 13.51
CA LYS A 285 23.97 -1.56 14.15
C LYS A 285 22.94 -2.60 13.71
N ARG A 286 21.68 -2.18 13.55
CA ARG A 286 20.59 -3.05 13.07
C ARG A 286 20.75 -3.44 11.61
N LEU A 287 21.08 -2.50 10.72
CA LEU A 287 21.38 -2.78 9.31
C LEU A 287 22.55 -3.76 9.18
N LYS A 288 23.66 -3.50 9.88
CA LYS A 288 24.81 -4.42 9.91
C LYS A 288 24.42 -5.81 10.39
N LYS A 289 23.59 -5.91 11.44
CA LYS A 289 23.08 -7.19 11.93
C LYS A 289 22.20 -7.89 10.90
N GLY A 290 21.30 -7.18 10.25
CA GLY A 290 20.43 -7.71 9.20
C GLY A 290 21.23 -8.29 8.04
N ALA A 291 22.21 -7.54 7.55
CA ALA A 291 23.11 -7.97 6.48
C ALA A 291 23.87 -9.25 6.82
N MET A 292 24.45 -9.31 8.02
CA MET A 292 25.15 -10.52 8.50
C MET A 292 24.22 -11.73 8.59
N LEU A 293 22.96 -11.53 9.02
CA LEU A 293 21.98 -12.61 9.07
C LEU A 293 21.60 -13.10 7.66
N THR A 294 21.44 -12.19 6.70
CA THR A 294 21.21 -12.55 5.29
C THR A 294 22.40 -13.33 4.73
N GLU A 295 23.63 -12.86 4.96
CA GLU A 295 24.85 -13.54 4.50
C GLU A 295 25.02 -14.93 5.14
N ILE A 296 24.76 -15.07 6.44
CA ILE A 296 24.72 -16.38 7.13
C ILE A 296 23.70 -17.31 6.47
N ASN A 297 22.51 -16.80 6.12
CA ASN A 297 21.48 -17.60 5.47
C ASN A 297 21.90 -18.05 4.07
N LEU A 298 22.52 -17.16 3.28
CA LEU A 298 23.06 -17.49 1.96
C LEU A 298 24.15 -18.56 2.06
N LEU A 299 25.10 -18.43 2.99
CA LEU A 299 26.14 -19.45 3.23
C LEU A 299 25.53 -20.82 3.62
N GLN A 300 24.49 -20.83 4.45
CA GLN A 300 23.77 -22.06 4.80
C GLN A 300 23.07 -22.69 3.60
N LYS A 301 22.42 -21.88 2.76
CA LYS A 301 21.78 -22.34 1.52
C LYS A 301 22.80 -22.87 0.53
N ARG A 302 23.93 -22.18 0.35
CA ARG A 302 25.04 -22.58 -0.53
C ARG A 302 25.61 -23.93 -0.11
N GLU A 303 25.87 -24.11 1.18
CA GLU A 303 26.35 -25.39 1.72
C GLU A 303 25.36 -26.52 1.41
N LYS A 304 24.08 -26.34 1.77
CA LYS A 304 23.08 -27.42 1.78
C LYS A 304 22.48 -27.71 0.41
N TYR A 305 22.15 -26.67 -0.35
CA TYR A 305 21.37 -26.76 -1.58
C TYR A 305 22.23 -26.58 -2.85
N PHE A 306 23.50 -26.20 -2.69
CA PHE A 306 24.42 -26.10 -3.82
C PHE A 306 25.59 -27.06 -3.69
N LEU A 307 26.58 -26.79 -2.82
CA LEU A 307 27.84 -27.54 -2.76
C LEU A 307 27.64 -29.04 -2.48
N PHE A 308 26.80 -29.39 -1.50
CA PHE A 308 26.53 -30.79 -1.17
C PHE A 308 25.85 -31.55 -2.32
N LEU A 309 24.85 -30.93 -2.96
CA LEU A 309 24.12 -31.53 -4.07
C LEU A 309 24.98 -31.60 -5.33
N TYR A 310 25.76 -30.57 -5.62
CA TYR A 310 26.66 -30.53 -6.76
C TYR A 310 27.72 -31.62 -6.66
N LYS A 311 28.37 -31.75 -5.49
CA LYS A 311 29.30 -32.85 -5.19
C LYS A 311 28.65 -34.21 -5.43
N HIS A 312 27.44 -34.41 -4.91
CA HIS A 312 26.72 -35.67 -5.04
C HIS A 312 26.44 -36.03 -6.51
N GLU A 313 25.95 -35.07 -7.30
CA GLU A 313 25.64 -35.29 -8.71
C GLU A 313 26.90 -35.53 -9.55
N VAL A 314 27.99 -34.78 -9.36
CA VAL A 314 29.27 -35.06 -10.06
C VAL A 314 29.79 -36.46 -9.74
N MET A 315 29.69 -36.91 -8.48
CA MET A 315 30.13 -38.24 -8.10
C MET A 315 29.27 -39.35 -8.71
N LYS A 316 27.96 -39.14 -8.78
CA LYS A 316 27.01 -40.05 -9.44
C LYS A 316 27.30 -40.17 -10.95
N GLU A 317 27.64 -39.06 -11.59
CA GLU A 317 28.04 -39.03 -13.01
C GLU A 317 29.35 -39.79 -13.27
N ARG A 318 30.38 -39.54 -12.46
CA ARG A 318 31.65 -40.29 -12.53
C ARG A 318 31.47 -41.79 -12.29
N GLU A 319 30.62 -42.16 -11.35
CA GLU A 319 30.30 -43.56 -11.07
C GLU A 319 29.62 -44.22 -12.28
N LYS A 320 28.67 -43.53 -12.93
CA LYS A 320 28.07 -43.99 -14.19
C LYS A 320 29.14 -44.19 -15.27
N GLU A 321 30.01 -43.21 -15.50
CA GLU A 321 31.06 -43.29 -16.52
C GLU A 321 32.00 -44.47 -16.28
N ARG A 322 32.40 -44.67 -15.02
CA ARG A 322 33.23 -45.81 -14.62
C ARG A 322 32.53 -47.14 -14.88
N LEU A 323 31.28 -47.30 -14.48
CA LEU A 323 30.50 -48.52 -14.71
C LEU A 323 30.32 -48.81 -16.20
N LEU A 324 30.08 -47.78 -17.02
CA LEU A 324 30.00 -47.91 -18.48
C LEU A 324 31.34 -48.32 -19.08
N ALA A 325 32.45 -47.75 -18.61
CA ALA A 325 33.79 -48.13 -19.05
C ALA A 325 34.12 -49.60 -18.69
N GLU A 326 33.79 -50.03 -17.47
CA GLU A 326 33.95 -51.42 -17.02
C GLU A 326 33.09 -52.39 -17.86
N GLN A 327 31.83 -52.04 -18.15
CA GLN A 327 30.94 -52.83 -19.02
C GLN A 327 31.49 -52.96 -20.45
N LYS A 328 31.94 -51.85 -21.06
CA LYS A 328 32.54 -51.85 -22.39
C LYS A 328 33.80 -52.71 -22.44
N PHE A 329 34.64 -52.64 -21.41
CA PHE A 329 35.83 -53.46 -21.29
C PHE A 329 35.49 -54.96 -21.19
N GLN A 330 34.45 -55.31 -20.44
CA GLN A 330 34.08 -56.71 -20.19
C GLN A 330 33.28 -57.36 -21.33
N TYR A 331 32.41 -56.61 -22.03
CA TYR A 331 31.41 -57.17 -22.95
C TYR A 331 31.50 -56.63 -24.40
N GLY A 332 32.44 -55.74 -24.71
CA GLY A 332 32.57 -55.12 -26.05
C GLY A 332 31.70 -53.87 -26.24
N GLU A 333 31.66 -53.30 -27.44
CA GLU A 333 30.89 -52.06 -27.71
C GLU A 333 29.37 -52.28 -27.81
N ASP A 334 28.90 -53.49 -28.13
CA ASP A 334 27.49 -53.82 -28.42
C ASP A 334 26.64 -54.15 -27.17
N VAL A 335 26.84 -53.43 -26.05
CA VAL A 335 26.09 -53.68 -24.81
C VAL A 335 24.73 -52.97 -24.83
N MET A 336 23.65 -53.68 -25.15
CA MET A 336 22.26 -53.20 -25.01
C MET A 336 21.72 -53.37 -23.57
N GLY A 337 22.28 -52.63 -22.63
CA GLY A 337 21.78 -52.52 -21.24
C GLY A 337 21.02 -51.22 -20.99
N ALA A 338 20.14 -51.19 -19.99
CA ALA A 338 19.55 -49.94 -19.51
C ALA A 338 20.68 -49.03 -18.97
N GLU A 339 20.85 -47.85 -19.56
CA GLU A 339 21.86 -46.91 -19.09
C GLU A 339 21.59 -46.53 -17.63
N PRO A 340 22.62 -46.51 -16.75
CA PRO A 340 22.47 -45.98 -15.41
C PRO A 340 21.99 -44.52 -15.47
N GLU A 341 21.15 -44.11 -14.52
CA GLU A 341 20.86 -42.70 -14.34
C GLU A 341 22.16 -41.97 -13.95
N GLY A 342 22.63 -41.07 -14.81
CA GLY A 342 23.78 -40.23 -14.54
C GLY A 342 23.43 -39.09 -13.59
N GLY A 343 24.46 -38.53 -12.97
CA GLY A 343 24.33 -37.27 -12.27
C GLY A 343 24.06 -36.10 -13.21
N ARG A 344 23.44 -35.04 -12.71
CA ARG A 344 23.11 -33.83 -13.47
C ARG A 344 23.53 -32.58 -12.68
N PRO A 345 24.85 -32.34 -12.52
CA PRO A 345 25.35 -31.21 -11.74
C PRO A 345 24.87 -29.86 -12.27
N GLU A 346 24.71 -29.72 -13.59
CA GLU A 346 24.15 -28.53 -14.24
C GLU A 346 22.77 -28.15 -13.70
N LYS A 347 21.91 -29.15 -13.42
CA LYS A 347 20.57 -28.88 -12.86
C LYS A 347 20.62 -28.34 -11.44
N VAL A 348 21.63 -28.71 -10.66
CA VAL A 348 21.84 -28.16 -9.31
C VAL A 348 22.23 -26.69 -9.41
N VAL A 349 23.14 -26.35 -10.32
CA VAL A 349 23.55 -24.98 -10.60
C VAL A 349 22.34 -24.15 -11.03
N GLU A 350 21.60 -24.60 -12.03
CA GLU A 350 20.41 -23.93 -12.55
C GLU A 350 19.34 -23.72 -11.46
N ALA A 351 19.03 -24.75 -10.68
CA ALA A 351 18.02 -24.67 -9.63
C ALA A 351 18.42 -23.69 -8.53
N TYR A 352 19.69 -23.69 -8.11
CA TYR A 352 20.18 -22.76 -7.09
C TYR A 352 20.19 -21.32 -7.59
N LEU A 353 20.73 -21.06 -8.79
CA LEU A 353 20.76 -19.73 -9.38
C LEU A 353 19.34 -19.19 -9.62
N LEU A 354 18.40 -20.04 -10.05
CA LEU A 354 17.00 -19.64 -10.19
C LEU A 354 16.39 -19.21 -8.85
N ALA A 355 16.63 -19.97 -7.77
CA ALA A 355 16.15 -19.63 -6.44
C ALA A 355 16.74 -18.30 -5.92
N VAL A 356 18.05 -18.10 -6.08
CA VAL A 356 18.72 -16.83 -5.71
C VAL A 356 18.15 -15.66 -6.52
N LYS A 357 17.93 -15.85 -7.82
CA LYS A 357 17.39 -14.83 -8.71
C LYS A 357 15.93 -14.48 -8.41
N GLU A 358 15.11 -15.45 -8.02
CA GLU A 358 13.73 -15.23 -7.58
C GLU A 358 13.70 -14.40 -6.27
N GLU A 359 14.56 -14.73 -5.32
CA GLU A 359 14.71 -13.97 -4.07
C GLU A 359 15.22 -12.54 -4.34
N ALA A 360 16.23 -12.39 -5.19
CA ALA A 360 16.74 -11.09 -5.62
C ALA A 360 15.67 -10.27 -6.36
N GLY A 361 14.89 -10.90 -7.25
CA GLY A 361 13.79 -10.27 -7.97
C GLY A 361 12.72 -9.73 -7.03
N THR A 362 12.35 -10.51 -6.00
CA THR A 362 11.39 -10.08 -4.97
C THR A 362 11.91 -8.86 -4.20
N GLN A 363 13.20 -8.84 -3.85
CA GLN A 363 13.83 -7.69 -3.18
C GLN A 363 13.92 -6.47 -4.11
N GLN A 364 14.23 -6.68 -5.39
CA GLN A 364 14.30 -5.64 -6.41
C GLN A 364 12.94 -4.96 -6.60
N GLU A 365 11.87 -5.74 -6.71
CA GLU A 365 10.50 -5.21 -6.78
C GLU A 365 10.15 -4.37 -5.54
N GLU A 366 10.56 -4.82 -4.35
CA GLU A 366 10.35 -4.06 -3.11
C GLU A 366 11.14 -2.73 -3.10
N VAL A 367 12.40 -2.75 -3.54
CA VAL A 367 13.24 -1.55 -3.66
C VAL A 367 12.64 -0.57 -4.68
N ASP A 368 12.21 -1.05 -5.85
CA ASP A 368 11.66 -0.21 -6.91
C ASP A 368 10.30 0.37 -6.54
N ARG A 369 9.44 -0.43 -5.88
CA ARG A 369 8.19 0.02 -5.30
C ARG A 369 8.39 1.19 -4.35
N ARG A 370 9.42 1.14 -3.50
CA ARG A 370 9.70 2.16 -2.48
C ARG A 370 10.44 3.39 -3.04
N LYS A 371 11.33 3.24 -4.02
CA LYS A 371 12.07 4.36 -4.64
C LYS A 371 11.14 5.35 -5.37
N ASN A 372 10.19 4.84 -6.13
CA ASN A 372 9.37 5.66 -7.03
C ASN A 372 8.21 6.39 -6.34
N TYR A 373 7.89 6.00 -5.11
CA TYR A 373 6.62 6.40 -4.51
C TYR A 373 6.63 7.85 -3.99
N TYR A 374 7.76 8.44 -3.58
CA TYR A 374 7.72 9.66 -2.74
C TYR A 374 8.53 10.89 -3.20
N VAL A 375 9.02 10.91 -4.43
CA VAL A 375 9.75 12.07 -4.96
C VAL A 375 8.77 13.15 -5.45
N ALA A 376 8.25 13.97 -4.52
CA ALA A 376 7.49 15.18 -4.85
C ALA A 376 8.32 16.43 -4.56
N SER A 377 8.32 17.39 -5.49
CA SER A 377 8.99 18.68 -5.29
C SER A 377 8.34 19.47 -4.15
N LEU A 378 9.12 20.32 -3.47
CA LEU A 378 8.61 21.16 -2.38
C LEU A 378 7.39 21.98 -2.80
N LYS A 379 7.42 22.54 -4.03
CA LYS A 379 6.29 23.26 -4.62
C LYS A 379 5.02 22.39 -4.66
N THR A 380 5.12 21.14 -5.11
CA THR A 380 3.98 20.22 -5.12
C THR A 380 3.47 19.94 -3.71
N LYS A 381 4.36 19.73 -2.74
CA LYS A 381 3.96 19.47 -1.34
C LYS A 381 3.18 20.63 -0.74
N ILE A 382 3.63 21.87 -0.96
CA ILE A 382 2.95 23.07 -0.47
C ILE A 382 1.58 23.24 -1.15
N VAL A 383 1.50 23.08 -2.47
CA VAL A 383 0.22 23.19 -3.20
C VAL A 383 -0.78 22.15 -2.71
N VAL A 384 -0.35 20.89 -2.54
CA VAL A 384 -1.18 19.83 -1.97
C VAL A 384 -1.64 20.21 -0.56
N LEU A 385 -0.75 20.66 0.32
CA LEU A 385 -1.13 21.08 1.67
C LEU A 385 -2.19 22.20 1.66
N LEU A 386 -2.00 23.23 0.83
CA LEU A 386 -2.95 24.34 0.74
C LEU A 386 -4.32 23.87 0.25
N LEU A 387 -4.36 22.99 -0.77
CA LEU A 387 -5.61 22.41 -1.25
C LEU A 387 -6.29 21.54 -0.20
N TYR A 388 -5.52 20.77 0.57
CA TYR A 388 -6.03 19.97 1.68
C TYR A 388 -6.69 20.84 2.75
N LEU A 389 -5.97 21.87 3.22
CA LEU A 389 -6.48 22.77 4.25
C LEU A 389 -7.68 23.58 3.76
N ALA A 390 -7.68 24.03 2.50
CA ALA A 390 -8.81 24.73 1.91
C ALA A 390 -10.05 23.83 1.84
N LEU A 391 -9.90 22.59 1.38
CA LEU A 391 -11.01 21.63 1.30
C LEU A 391 -11.55 21.28 2.69
N ALA A 392 -10.66 21.02 3.66
CA ALA A 392 -11.05 20.80 5.05
C ALA A 392 -11.79 22.01 5.64
N GLY A 393 -11.31 23.23 5.38
CA GLY A 393 -11.96 24.46 5.83
C GLY A 393 -13.38 24.64 5.27
N VAL A 394 -13.56 24.39 3.96
CA VAL A 394 -14.88 24.44 3.31
C VAL A 394 -15.83 23.39 3.88
N LEU A 395 -15.35 22.16 4.07
CA LEU A 395 -16.15 21.08 4.65
C LEU A 395 -16.53 21.37 6.11
N SER A 396 -15.59 21.87 6.92
CA SER A 396 -15.87 22.29 8.30
C SER A 396 -16.93 23.38 8.36
N TYR A 397 -16.89 24.37 7.46
CA TYR A 397 -17.93 25.40 7.36
C TYR A 397 -19.31 24.78 7.09
N PHE A 398 -19.43 23.88 6.12
CA PHE A 398 -20.71 23.24 5.81
C PHE A 398 -21.19 22.27 6.90
N ALA A 399 -20.27 21.59 7.58
CA ALA A 399 -20.60 20.76 8.74
C ALA A 399 -21.19 21.62 9.86
N MET A 400 -20.57 22.76 10.19
CA MET A 400 -21.11 23.71 11.16
C MET A 400 -22.46 24.27 10.72
N TYR A 401 -22.60 24.68 9.46
CA TYR A 401 -23.85 25.20 8.92
C TYR A 401 -24.99 24.18 9.01
N GLY A 402 -24.76 22.93 8.60
CA GLY A 402 -25.74 21.84 8.74
C GLY A 402 -26.09 21.55 10.20
N HIS A 403 -25.10 21.60 11.11
CA HIS A 403 -25.32 21.44 12.54
C HIS A 403 -26.23 22.52 13.12
N THR A 404 -25.95 23.80 12.83
CA THR A 404 -26.76 24.93 13.28
C THR A 404 -28.21 24.81 12.80
N ILE A 405 -28.43 24.39 11.55
CA ILE A 405 -29.79 24.13 11.03
C ILE A 405 -30.53 23.11 11.91
N MET A 406 -29.87 22.02 12.26
CA MET A 406 -30.48 20.95 13.07
C MET A 406 -30.74 21.40 14.51
N GLU A 407 -29.83 22.17 15.13
CA GLU A 407 -30.01 22.71 16.48
C GLU A 407 -31.21 23.66 16.54
N VAL A 408 -31.31 24.61 15.61
CA VAL A 408 -32.44 25.55 15.56
C VAL A 408 -33.77 24.82 15.46
N HIS A 409 -33.87 23.78 14.63
CA HIS A 409 -35.09 23.00 14.50
C HIS A 409 -35.38 22.12 15.73
N ARG A 410 -34.34 21.62 16.41
CA ARG A 410 -34.50 20.87 17.66
C ARG A 410 -35.08 21.76 18.77
N GLU A 411 -34.61 22.98 18.90
CA GLU A 411 -35.15 23.94 19.87
C GLU A 411 -36.60 24.32 19.57
N LEU A 412 -36.95 24.47 18.28
CA LEU A 412 -38.32 24.75 17.85
C LEU A 412 -39.31 23.60 18.11
N LEU A 413 -38.84 22.35 18.14
CA LEU A 413 -39.67 21.18 18.48
C LEU A 413 -39.81 20.95 19.99
N GLN A 414 -38.97 21.58 20.81
CA GLN A 414 -38.99 21.47 22.27
C GLN A 414 -39.76 22.62 22.96
N ARG A 415 -40.08 23.69 22.22
CA ARG A 415 -41.02 24.75 22.62
C ARG A 415 -42.41 24.41 22.11
#